data_AF-A0A147BW53-F1
#
_entry.id   AF-A0A147BW53-F1
#
_cell.length_a   1.000
_cell.length_b   1.000
_cell.length_c   1.000
_cell.angle_alpha   90.00
_cell.angle_beta   90.00
_cell.angle_gamma   90.00
#
_symmetry.space_group_name_H-M   'P 1'
#
loop_
_entity.id
_entity.type
_entity.pdbx_description
1 polymer ?
#
loop_
_entity_poly.entity_id
_entity_poly.type
_entity_poly.pdbx_seq_one_letter_code
_entity_poly.pdbx_strand_id
1 'polypeptide(L)'
;MKFYVVGGTFKEDPLLRKGSGITFMCGEVKTEKESQHKFLLQRRIYTERLKGKWLTSMYDMIPEKSPGYQFPNHMEAKIHRGLGTLKAGIIYLLLSDFDSCALFYHKRSGDCELWEKKRPGRNGLPSSFCSKYIHACNNKSVIWYYNQSKCYFT
;
A
#
# COMPACT_ATOMS: atom_id res chain seq x y z
N MET A 1 -10.02 5.40 -7.25
CA MET A 1 -8.87 6.26 -7.60
C MET A 1 -7.63 5.39 -7.80
N LYS A 2 -6.61 5.85 -8.54
CA LYS A 2 -5.33 5.13 -8.69
C LYS A 2 -4.22 5.84 -7.91
N PHE A 3 -3.42 5.09 -7.17
CA PHE A 3 -2.21 5.55 -6.51
C PHE A 3 -1.06 4.58 -6.79
N TYR A 4 0.16 5.03 -6.49
CA TYR A 4 1.39 4.26 -6.56
C TYR A 4 1.95 4.10 -5.16
N VAL A 5 2.40 2.90 -4.82
CA VAL A 5 3.13 2.65 -3.59
C VAL A 5 4.59 2.96 -3.87
N VAL A 6 4.99 4.20 -3.57
CA VAL A 6 6.28 4.75 -4.01
C VAL A 6 7.40 4.41 -3.02
N GLY A 7 7.07 4.24 -1.75
CA GLY A 7 8.05 3.86 -0.73
C GLY A 7 7.42 3.12 0.43
N GLY A 8 8.26 2.45 1.22
CA GLY A 8 7.85 1.73 2.41
C GLY A 8 9.05 1.21 3.17
N THR A 9 8.81 0.47 4.25
CA THR A 9 9.88 -0.09 5.10
C THR A 9 9.97 -1.62 5.03
N PHE A 10 9.33 -2.24 4.05
CA PHE A 10 9.26 -3.69 3.89
C PHE A 10 9.86 -4.19 2.57
N LYS A 11 10.36 -5.43 2.58
CA LYS A 11 10.84 -6.10 1.37
C LYS A 11 9.75 -6.93 0.69
N GLU A 12 8.86 -7.54 1.46
CA GLU A 12 7.70 -8.28 0.97
C GLU A 12 6.43 -7.55 1.41
N ASP A 13 5.36 -7.66 0.62
CA ASP A 13 4.07 -7.03 0.95
C ASP A 13 3.54 -7.51 2.32
N PRO A 14 3.29 -6.62 3.30
CA PRO A 14 2.74 -6.97 4.61
C PRO A 14 1.33 -7.59 4.57
N LEU A 15 0.58 -7.36 3.50
CA LEU A 15 -0.76 -7.90 3.29
C LEU A 15 -0.76 -9.25 2.54
N LEU A 16 0.37 -9.67 1.98
CA LEU A 16 0.53 -11.01 1.44
C LEU A 16 0.96 -11.99 2.54
N ARG A 17 0.90 -13.30 2.22
CA ARG A 17 1.36 -14.33 3.14
C ARG A 17 2.87 -14.14 3.37
N LYS A 18 3.28 -14.02 4.64
CA LYS A 18 4.69 -13.96 5.05
C LYS A 18 5.48 -15.12 4.44
N GLY A 19 6.65 -14.82 3.87
CA GLY A 19 7.47 -15.83 3.19
C GLY A 19 6.96 -16.15 1.78
N SER A 20 6.27 -15.20 1.14
CA SER A 20 5.91 -15.32 -0.28
C SER A 20 7.16 -15.35 -1.18
N GLY A 21 8.27 -14.77 -0.70
CA GLY A 21 9.48 -14.54 -1.47
C GLY A 21 9.31 -13.51 -2.58
N ILE A 22 8.15 -12.85 -2.69
CA ILE A 22 7.89 -11.83 -3.71
C ILE A 22 8.36 -10.49 -3.16
N THR A 23 9.49 -10.00 -3.69
CA THR A 23 9.98 -8.66 -3.40
C THR A 23 8.99 -7.62 -3.92
N PHE A 24 8.63 -6.66 -3.07
CA PHE A 24 7.70 -5.60 -3.42
C PHE A 24 8.37 -4.58 -4.34
N MET A 25 7.81 -4.40 -5.55
CA MET A 25 8.32 -3.48 -6.56
C MET A 25 7.18 -2.90 -7.40
N CYS A 26 7.32 -1.65 -7.82
CA CYS A 26 6.39 -0.96 -8.74
C CYS A 26 4.91 -1.03 -8.32
N GLY A 27 4.64 -0.98 -7.01
CA GLY A 27 3.29 -1.16 -6.48
C GLY A 27 2.29 -0.14 -7.05
N GLU A 28 1.15 -0.63 -7.52
CA GLU A 28 -0.01 0.18 -7.90
C GLU A 28 -1.20 -0.24 -7.06
N VAL A 29 -2.03 0.73 -6.68
CA VAL A 29 -3.29 0.47 -6.00
C VAL A 29 -4.41 1.24 -6.69
N LYS A 30 -5.51 0.55 -6.95
CA LYS A 30 -6.75 1.16 -7.43
C LYS A 30 -7.83 0.91 -6.39
N THR A 31 -8.45 1.98 -5.92
CA THR A 31 -9.57 1.95 -4.98
C THR A 31 -10.88 2.18 -5.73
N GLU A 32 -11.94 1.52 -5.28
CA GLU A 32 -13.28 1.68 -5.81
C GLU A 32 -14.29 1.61 -4.67
N LYS A 33 -15.16 2.61 -4.55
CA LYS A 33 -16.17 2.63 -3.49
C LYS A 33 -17.19 1.54 -3.80
N GLU A 34 -17.44 0.68 -2.83
CA GLU A 34 -18.42 -0.41 -2.95
C GLU A 34 -19.68 -0.09 -2.15
N SER A 35 -19.52 0.36 -0.91
CA SER A 35 -20.62 0.81 -0.05
C SER A 35 -20.19 1.96 0.86
N GLN A 36 -21.06 2.37 1.79
CA GLN A 36 -20.69 3.35 2.81
C GLN A 36 -19.64 2.83 3.81
N HIS A 37 -19.57 1.50 4.00
CA HIS A 37 -18.74 0.87 5.03
C HIS A 37 -17.58 0.06 4.47
N LYS A 38 -17.44 0.01 3.14
CA LYS A 38 -16.42 -0.79 2.47
C LYS A 38 -16.02 -0.17 1.13
N PHE A 39 -14.74 -0.30 0.80
CA PHE A 39 -14.26 -0.06 -0.55
C PHE A 39 -13.37 -1.22 -1.00
N LEU A 40 -13.33 -1.45 -2.30
CA LEU A 40 -12.49 -2.45 -2.93
C LEU A 40 -11.12 -1.83 -3.21
N LEU A 41 -10.06 -2.60 -2.92
CA LEU A 41 -8.70 -2.26 -3.25
C LEU A 41 -8.11 -3.35 -4.15
N GLN A 42 -7.79 -2.96 -5.38
CA GLN A 42 -6.98 -3.75 -6.28
C GLN A 42 -5.52 -3.33 -6.13
N ARG A 43 -4.66 -4.23 -5.68
CA ARG A 43 -3.21 -4.03 -5.60
C ARG A 43 -2.52 -4.80 -6.71
N ARG A 44 -1.57 -4.16 -7.39
CA ARG A 44 -0.68 -4.77 -8.38
C ARG A 44 0.77 -4.59 -7.97
N ILE A 45 1.56 -5.66 -8.06
CA ILE A 45 2.99 -5.64 -7.74
C ILE A 45 3.73 -6.30 -8.89
N TYR A 46 4.84 -5.69 -9.31
CA TYR A 46 5.69 -6.30 -10.33
C TYR A 46 6.51 -7.43 -9.73
N THR A 47 6.59 -8.56 -10.42
CA THR A 47 7.39 -9.71 -10.02
C THR A 47 7.93 -10.48 -11.21
N GLU A 48 9.21 -10.85 -11.16
CA GLU A 48 9.83 -11.67 -12.21
C GLU A 48 9.33 -13.12 -12.22
N ARG A 49 8.70 -13.56 -11.11
CA ARG A 49 8.32 -14.96 -10.86
C ARG A 49 7.08 -15.42 -11.64
N LEU A 50 6.27 -14.50 -12.17
CA LEU A 50 5.02 -14.83 -12.85
C LEU A 50 5.14 -14.58 -14.36
N LYS A 51 4.52 -15.44 -15.17
CA LYS A 51 4.26 -15.14 -16.59
C LYS A 51 3.26 -13.98 -16.65
N GLY A 52 3.61 -12.90 -17.33
CA GLY A 52 2.86 -11.62 -17.30
C GLY A 52 3.38 -10.60 -16.27
N LYS A 53 4.35 -10.99 -15.42
CA LYS A 53 5.17 -10.13 -14.55
C LYS A 53 4.43 -9.26 -13.52
N TRP A 54 3.12 -9.39 -13.40
CA TRP A 54 2.30 -8.65 -12.44
C TRP A 54 1.49 -9.61 -11.58
N LEU A 55 1.63 -9.49 -10.27
CA LEU A 55 0.73 -10.10 -9.30
C LEU A 55 -0.39 -9.10 -8.99
N THR A 56 -1.63 -9.49 -9.24
CA THR A 56 -2.82 -8.72 -8.84
C THR A 56 -3.47 -9.38 -7.63
N SER A 57 -3.86 -8.59 -6.64
CA SER A 57 -4.59 -9.05 -5.46
C SER A 57 -5.74 -8.08 -5.16
N MET A 58 -6.88 -8.63 -4.76
CA MET A 58 -8.09 -7.89 -4.44
C MET A 58 -8.35 -7.94 -2.94
N TYR A 59 -8.73 -6.81 -2.37
CA TYR A 59 -9.00 -6.67 -0.95
C TYR A 59 -10.31 -5.93 -0.71
N ASP A 60 -11.09 -6.45 0.22
CA ASP A 60 -12.15 -5.71 0.90
C ASP A 60 -11.50 -4.87 2.00
N MET A 61 -11.63 -3.55 1.89
CA MET A 61 -11.10 -2.60 2.87
C MET A 61 -12.26 -2.06 3.70
N ILE A 62 -12.24 -2.36 5.00
CA ILE A 62 -13.31 -2.01 5.94
C ILE A 62 -12.77 -0.92 6.86
N PRO A 63 -13.17 0.35 6.69
CA PRO A 63 -12.73 1.43 7.56
C PRO A 63 -13.29 1.27 8.97
N GLU A 64 -12.42 1.43 9.96
CA GLU A 64 -12.73 1.31 11.38
C GLU A 64 -12.12 2.47 12.18
N LYS A 65 -12.63 2.64 13.40
CA LYS A 65 -12.34 3.78 14.26
C LYS A 65 -11.64 3.33 15.53
N SER A 66 -10.48 3.92 15.82
CA SER A 66 -9.79 3.70 17.10
C SER A 66 -10.52 4.44 18.24
N PRO A 67 -10.39 3.99 19.50
CA PRO A 67 -10.90 4.74 20.65
C PRO A 67 -10.41 6.19 20.65
N GLY A 68 -11.31 7.13 20.94
CA GLY A 68 -11.03 8.58 20.97
C GLY A 68 -11.08 9.29 19.61
N TYR A 69 -11.15 8.55 18.49
CA TYR A 69 -11.31 9.17 17.18
C TYR A 69 -12.80 9.42 16.86
N GLN A 70 -13.08 10.49 16.12
CA GLN A 70 -14.42 10.80 15.61
C GLN A 70 -14.69 10.14 14.24
N PHE A 71 -13.65 9.98 13.42
CA PHE A 71 -13.72 9.39 12.09
C PHE A 71 -12.84 8.14 11.98
N PRO A 72 -13.14 7.23 11.04
CA PRO A 72 -12.28 6.08 10.76
C PRO A 72 -10.83 6.51 10.50
N ASN A 73 -9.90 5.82 11.15
CA ASN A 73 -8.46 6.11 11.07
C ASN A 73 -7.63 4.87 10.75
N HIS A 74 -8.27 3.72 10.59
CA HIS A 74 -7.63 2.50 10.15
C HIS A 74 -8.59 1.66 9.33
N MET A 75 -8.07 0.61 8.72
CA MET A 75 -8.83 -0.29 7.88
C MET A 75 -8.43 -1.73 8.18
N GLU A 76 -9.42 -2.61 8.32
CA GLU A 76 -9.19 -4.04 8.19
C GLU A 76 -9.15 -4.39 6.69
N ALA A 77 -8.06 -5.04 6.27
CA ALA A 77 -7.90 -5.53 4.91
C ALA A 77 -8.22 -7.03 4.86
N LYS A 78 -9.19 -7.42 4.04
CA LYS A 78 -9.54 -8.82 3.79
C LYS A 78 -9.20 -9.19 2.35
N ILE A 79 -8.21 -10.06 2.16
CA ILE A 79 -7.78 -10.50 0.83
C ILE A 79 -8.77 -11.53 0.26
N HIS A 80 -9.12 -11.38 -1.01
CA HIS A 80 -9.94 -12.35 -1.74
C HIS A 80 -9.14 -13.61 -2.06
N ARG A 81 -9.66 -14.79 -1.72
CA ARG A 81 -9.06 -16.10 -2.03
C ARG A 81 -10.15 -17.14 -2.31
N GLY A 82 -10.09 -17.75 -3.49
CA GLY A 82 -11.14 -18.69 -3.92
C GLY A 82 -12.49 -18.00 -3.96
N LEU A 83 -13.49 -18.59 -3.31
CA LEU A 83 -14.86 -18.04 -3.22
C LEU A 83 -15.08 -17.12 -2.00
N GLY A 84 -14.05 -16.87 -1.17
CA GLY A 84 -14.19 -16.12 0.07
C GLY A 84 -13.11 -15.07 0.30
N THR A 85 -13.11 -14.51 1.51
CA THR A 85 -12.10 -13.54 1.94
C THR A 85 -11.42 -14.00 3.24
N LEU A 86 -10.15 -13.64 3.42
CA LEU A 86 -9.38 -13.91 4.63
C LEU A 86 -8.81 -12.61 5.18
N LYS A 87 -8.73 -12.48 6.51
CA LYS A 87 -8.07 -11.34 7.14
C LYS A 87 -6.58 -11.30 6.77
N ALA A 88 -6.18 -10.24 6.07
CA ALA A 88 -4.81 -10.01 5.62
C ALA A 88 -4.02 -9.17 6.63
N GLY A 89 -4.66 -8.15 7.20
CA GLY A 89 -4.01 -7.26 8.17
C GLY A 89 -4.88 -6.08 8.57
N ILE A 90 -4.32 -5.23 9.43
CA ILE A 90 -4.88 -3.93 9.81
C ILE A 90 -3.89 -2.85 9.38
N ILE A 91 -4.38 -1.83 8.69
CA ILE A 91 -3.62 -0.70 8.17
C ILE A 91 -4.13 0.59 8.80
N TYR A 92 -3.29 1.32 9.52
CA TYR A 92 -3.61 2.62 10.09
C TYR A 92 -3.24 3.73 9.13
N LEU A 93 -4.12 4.73 8.98
CA LEU A 93 -3.80 5.97 8.30
C LEU A 93 -3.01 6.86 9.27
N LEU A 94 -1.73 7.11 8.97
CA LEU A 94 -0.89 7.98 9.78
C LEU A 94 -1.01 9.44 9.36
N LEU A 95 -1.02 9.68 8.05
CA LEU A 95 -0.98 11.03 7.48
C LEU A 95 -1.58 11.01 6.08
N SER A 96 -2.33 12.04 5.70
CA SER A 96 -2.77 12.25 4.32
C SER A 96 -3.10 13.71 4.10
N ASP A 97 -2.95 14.17 2.86
CA ASP A 97 -3.47 15.45 2.39
C ASP A 97 -4.85 15.31 1.72
N PHE A 98 -5.50 14.15 1.89
CA PHE A 98 -6.79 13.74 1.34
C PHE A 98 -6.88 13.61 -0.20
N ASP A 99 -5.94 14.18 -0.95
CA ASP A 99 -6.00 14.19 -2.41
C ASP A 99 -4.82 13.44 -3.05
N SER A 100 -3.59 13.79 -2.68
CA SER A 100 -2.40 13.45 -3.46
C SER A 100 -1.55 12.35 -2.82
N CYS A 101 -1.57 12.22 -1.49
CA CYS A 101 -0.74 11.25 -0.78
C CYS A 101 -1.38 10.69 0.49
N ALA A 102 -0.92 9.51 0.88
CA ALA A 102 -1.24 8.93 2.17
C ALA A 102 -0.06 8.08 2.69
N LEU A 103 0.22 8.19 3.99
CA LEU A 103 1.18 7.38 4.71
C LEU A 103 0.42 6.43 5.63
N PHE A 104 0.72 5.14 5.52
CA PHE A 104 0.05 4.08 6.24
C PHE A 104 1.01 3.29 7.11
N TYR A 105 0.46 2.68 8.16
CA TYR A 105 1.16 1.78 9.08
C TYR A 105 0.49 0.41 9.16
N HIS A 106 1.26 -0.66 8.95
CA HIS A 106 0.81 -2.05 9.02
C HIS A 106 0.97 -2.60 10.43
N LYS A 107 -0.14 -2.83 11.14
CA LYS A 107 -0.15 -3.28 12.55
C LYS A 107 0.69 -4.54 12.79
N ARG A 108 0.61 -5.50 11.86
CA ARG A 108 1.19 -6.84 12.04
C ARG A 108 2.72 -6.85 11.90
N SER A 109 3.26 -6.11 10.94
CA SER A 109 4.70 -6.11 10.65
C SER A 109 5.44 -4.90 11.24
N GLY A 110 4.67 -3.89 11.67
CA GLY A 110 5.22 -2.62 12.12
C GLY A 110 5.89 -1.84 11.01
N ASP A 111 5.51 -2.06 9.75
CA ASP A 111 6.05 -1.35 8.59
C ASP A 111 5.15 -0.21 8.15
N CYS A 112 5.70 0.74 7.39
CA CYS A 112 4.91 1.77 6.73
C CYS A 112 4.95 1.64 5.22
N GLU A 113 3.93 2.19 4.56
CA GLU A 113 3.90 2.43 3.12
C GLU A 113 3.40 3.82 2.80
N LEU A 114 4.01 4.42 1.78
CA LEU A 114 3.67 5.71 1.23
C LEU A 114 3.01 5.54 -0.13
N TRP A 115 1.81 6.09 -0.24
CA TRP A 115 1.05 6.14 -1.47
C TRP A 115 1.07 7.55 -2.03
N GLU A 116 1.27 7.67 -3.34
CA GLU A 116 1.16 8.93 -4.07
C GLU A 116 0.33 8.77 -5.34
N LYS A 117 -0.48 9.77 -5.65
CA LYS A 117 -1.35 9.80 -6.84
C LYS A 117 -0.53 9.88 -8.12
N LYS A 118 0.61 10.58 -8.08
CA LYS A 118 1.59 10.64 -9.18
C LYS A 118 2.80 9.79 -8.83
N ARG A 119 3.27 8.98 -9.78
CA ARG A 119 4.55 8.28 -9.62
C ARG A 119 5.68 9.30 -9.80
N PRO A 120 6.68 9.34 -8.89
CA PRO A 120 7.87 10.15 -9.10
C PRO A 120 8.58 9.77 -10.41
N GLY A 121 9.20 10.74 -11.07
CA GLY A 121 10.08 10.47 -12.21
C GLY A 121 11.27 9.59 -11.80
N ARG A 122 11.94 8.95 -12.76
CA ARG A 122 13.03 7.97 -12.50
C ARG A 122 14.16 8.52 -11.61
N ASN A 123 14.43 9.82 -11.71
CA ASN A 123 15.43 10.52 -10.90
C ASN A 123 14.80 11.51 -9.90
N GLY A 124 13.47 11.54 -9.79
CA GLY A 124 12.76 12.40 -8.86
C GLY A 124 12.66 11.75 -7.49
N LEU A 125 12.85 12.53 -6.43
CA LEU A 125 12.43 12.10 -5.09
C LEU A 125 10.92 12.35 -4.93
N PRO A 126 10.19 11.51 -4.18
CA PRO A 126 8.82 11.82 -3.82
C PRO A 126 8.83 13.11 -3.00
N SER A 127 8.11 14.13 -3.47
CA SER A 127 8.11 15.48 -2.88
C SER A 127 6.81 15.80 -2.14
N SER A 128 5.92 14.82 -2.02
CA SER A 128 4.65 15.01 -1.32
C SER A 128 4.88 15.38 0.15
N PHE A 129 3.87 16.01 0.75
CA PHE A 129 3.88 16.27 2.19
C PHE A 129 4.09 14.97 3.00
N CYS A 130 3.45 13.88 2.58
CA CYS A 130 3.55 12.58 3.24
C CYS A 130 4.96 11.96 3.15
N SER A 131 5.70 12.20 2.07
CA SER A 131 7.04 11.60 1.88
C SER A 131 8.05 12.08 2.90
N LYS A 132 7.89 13.30 3.44
CA LYS A 132 8.76 13.86 4.48
C LYS A 132 8.71 13.08 5.79
N TYR A 133 7.63 12.32 6.04
CA TYR A 133 7.39 11.65 7.31
C TYR A 133 7.67 10.14 7.29
N ILE A 134 7.90 9.53 6.12
CA ILE A 134 8.12 8.07 6.04
C ILE A 134 9.38 7.63 6.81
N HIS A 135 10.38 8.51 6.94
CA HIS A 135 11.61 8.25 7.71
C HIS A 135 11.38 8.15 9.22
N ALA A 136 10.26 8.66 9.74
CA ALA A 136 9.88 8.51 11.14
C ALA A 136 9.29 7.12 11.46
N CYS A 137 9.11 6.26 10.45
CA CYS A 137 8.46 4.97 10.64
C CYS A 137 9.35 3.97 11.40
N ASN A 138 9.06 3.80 12.70
CA ASN A 138 9.57 2.71 13.54
C ASN A 138 11.08 2.45 13.47
N ASN A 139 11.89 3.49 13.24
CA ASN A 139 13.34 3.39 13.08
C ASN A 139 13.78 2.37 12.00
N LYS A 140 12.96 2.19 10.94
CA LYS A 140 13.27 1.29 9.83
C LYS A 140 13.77 2.08 8.61
N SER A 141 14.67 1.46 7.86
CA SER A 141 15.16 2.02 6.60
C SER A 141 14.06 2.05 5.53
N VAL A 142 13.98 3.17 4.83
CA VAL A 142 13.04 3.38 3.73
C VAL A 142 13.57 2.71 2.46
N ILE A 143 12.70 2.00 1.76
CA ILE A 143 12.93 1.43 0.44
C ILE A 143 12.03 2.19 -0.55
N TRP A 144 12.64 2.74 -1.59
CA TRP A 144 11.94 3.46 -2.65
C TRP A 144 11.63 2.50 -3.81
N TYR A 145 10.36 2.11 -3.94
CA TYR A 145 9.92 1.11 -4.91
C TYR A 145 9.78 1.63 -6.34
N TYR A 146 9.76 2.96 -6.53
CA TYR A 146 9.57 3.59 -7.84
C TYR A 146 10.85 3.64 -8.70
N ASN A 147 12.04 3.62 -8.08
CA ASN A 147 13.32 3.84 -8.76
C ASN A 147 13.81 2.63 -9.60
N GLN A 148 12.89 1.75 -10.02
CA GLN A 148 13.23 0.65 -10.89
C GLN A 148 12.78 0.95 -12.31
N SER A 149 13.66 0.70 -13.28
CA SER A 149 13.37 0.92 -14.70
C SER A 149 12.08 0.20 -15.13
N LYS A 150 11.86 -1.01 -14.60
CA LYS A 150 10.67 -1.85 -14.80
C LYS A 150 9.35 -1.16 -14.44
N CYS A 151 9.38 -0.17 -13.57
CA CYS A 151 8.18 0.58 -13.20
C CYS A 151 7.72 1.52 -14.33
N TYR A 152 8.58 1.90 -15.26
CA TYR A 152 8.30 2.91 -16.30
C TYR A 152 8.03 2.31 -17.68
N PHE A 153 8.14 1.00 -17.83
CA PHE A 153 7.75 0.28 -19.04
C PHE A 153 6.33 -0.26 -18.84
N THR A 154 5.34 0.49 -19.30
CA THR A 154 3.94 0.05 -19.44
C THR A 154 3.43 0.50 -20.78
#